data_AF-A0A2V9B002-F1
#
_entry.id   AF-A0A2V9B002-F1
#
_cell.length_a   1.000
_cell.length_b   1.000
_cell.length_c   1.000
_cell.angle_alpha   90.00
_cell.angle_beta   90.00
_cell.angle_gamma   90.00
#
_symmetry.space_group_name_H-M   'P 1'
#
loop_
_entity.id
_entity.type
_entity.pdbx_description
1 polymer ?
#
loop_
_entity_poly.entity_id
_entity_poly.type
_entity_poly.pdbx_seq_one_letter_code
_entity_poly.pdbx_strand_id
1 'polypeptide(L)'
;YVNVIIAGKQPALQWLDMQAAIEHCTAGLGIWEWASTDSGVEPDVVMVCAGDVPTLETLAAVALLRQHFRDIKIRVVNVVDLMTLQTSTEHPHGLPDHEFDSIFTTDKPVIFAFHGYPTLIHRLTYKRTNHANFHVHGYREEGTTTTPFDMTALNQLDRFHLAGDVVDRVARLQPVNAHFKQLLRNKLVEHRQYIREQGDDLPEIRDWKWPF
;
A
#
# COMPACT_ATOMS: atom_id res chain seq x y z
N TYR A 1 26.21 9.64 -7.82
CA TYR A 1 25.12 8.83 -7.24
C TYR A 1 25.33 7.37 -7.61
N VAL A 2 24.91 6.45 -6.74
CA VAL A 2 24.75 5.03 -7.08
C VAL A 2 23.26 4.79 -7.20
N ASN A 3 22.80 4.26 -8.32
CA ASN A 3 21.39 4.00 -8.56
C ASN A 3 21.11 2.52 -8.31
N VAL A 4 20.22 2.24 -7.35
CA VAL A 4 19.71 0.89 -7.08
C VAL A 4 18.28 0.85 -7.62
N ILE A 5 18.05 0.00 -8.62
CA ILE A 5 16.73 -0.18 -9.25
C ILE A 5 16.19 -1.52 -8.78
N ILE A 6 15.04 -1.49 -8.13
CA ILE A 6 14.34 -2.67 -7.63
C ILE A 6 13.16 -2.91 -8.56
N ALA A 7 13.21 -4.03 -9.30
CA ALA A 7 12.20 -4.38 -10.29
C ALA A 7 11.91 -5.88 -10.22
N GLY A 8 10.62 -6.22 -10.21
CA GLY A 8 10.16 -7.59 -10.39
C GLY A 8 10.40 -8.08 -11.81
N LYS A 9 10.50 -9.41 -11.94
CA LYS A 9 10.68 -10.10 -13.23
C LYS A 9 9.51 -11.02 -13.58
N GLN A 10 8.65 -11.29 -12.60
CA GLN A 10 7.45 -12.10 -12.75
C GLN A 10 6.41 -11.36 -13.60
N PRO A 11 5.52 -12.09 -14.31
CA PRO A 11 4.38 -11.46 -14.96
C PRO A 11 3.59 -10.61 -13.96
N ALA A 12 3.31 -9.35 -14.32
CA ALA A 12 2.64 -8.39 -13.46
C ALA A 12 1.74 -7.45 -14.26
N LEU A 13 0.69 -6.96 -13.60
CA LEU A 13 -0.18 -5.92 -14.16
C LEU A 13 0.62 -4.64 -14.43
N GLN A 14 0.25 -3.93 -15.49
CA GLN A 14 0.84 -2.64 -15.86
C GLN A 14 -0.11 -1.52 -15.44
N TRP A 15 0.40 -0.55 -14.67
CA TRP A 15 -0.42 0.48 -14.04
C TRP A 15 -0.39 1.82 -14.75
N LEU A 16 0.74 2.15 -15.38
CA LEU A 16 0.98 3.43 -16.03
C LEU A 16 1.37 3.16 -17.48
N ASP A 17 0.91 4.02 -18.39
CA ASP A 17 1.51 4.11 -19.71
C ASP A 17 2.87 4.82 -19.62
N MET A 18 3.59 4.87 -20.74
CA MET A 18 4.94 5.45 -20.78
C MET A 18 4.97 6.93 -20.37
N GLN A 19 3.97 7.72 -20.78
CA GLN A 19 3.96 9.16 -20.50
C GLN A 19 3.74 9.40 -19.00
N ALA A 20 2.74 8.73 -18.42
CA ALA A 20 2.49 8.79 -16.99
C ALA A 20 3.67 8.26 -16.16
N ALA A 21 4.35 7.21 -16.64
CA ALA A 21 5.54 6.68 -15.98
C ALA A 21 6.71 7.67 -15.97
N ILE A 22 6.94 8.42 -17.07
CA ILE A 22 7.98 9.45 -17.14
C ILE A 22 7.70 10.56 -16.13
N GLU A 23 6.47 11.08 -16.10
CA GLU A 23 6.06 12.13 -15.17
C GLU A 23 6.19 11.66 -13.71
N HIS A 24 5.70 10.47 -13.41
CA HIS A 24 5.75 9.88 -12.07
C HIS A 24 7.18 9.60 -11.60
N CYS A 25 8.04 9.04 -12.45
CA CYS A 25 9.45 8.80 -12.11
C CYS A 25 10.23 10.11 -11.94
N THR A 26 9.87 11.16 -12.68
CA THR A 26 10.50 12.48 -12.55
C THR A 26 10.13 13.14 -11.23
N ALA A 27 8.89 13.01 -10.78
CA ALA A 27 8.44 13.49 -9.48
C ALA A 27 8.95 12.63 -8.30
N GLY A 28 9.21 11.34 -8.54
CA GLY A 28 9.69 10.38 -7.55
C GLY A 28 8.59 9.78 -6.67
N LEU A 29 7.48 10.48 -6.47
CA LEU A 29 6.23 9.93 -5.94
C LEU A 29 5.03 10.70 -6.53
N GLY A 30 3.83 10.13 -6.40
CA GLY A 30 2.64 10.76 -6.96
C GLY A 30 1.34 10.16 -6.42
N ILE A 31 0.30 10.99 -6.39
CA ILE A 31 -1.08 10.57 -6.10
C ILE A 31 -1.65 9.94 -7.37
N TRP A 32 -2.21 8.73 -7.25
CA TRP A 32 -2.91 8.07 -8.35
C TRP A 32 -4.39 8.41 -8.29
N GLU A 33 -4.79 9.44 -9.05
CA GLU A 33 -6.17 9.97 -9.06
C GLU A 33 -7.21 8.89 -9.40
N TRP A 34 -6.92 8.02 -10.37
CA TRP A 34 -7.83 6.95 -10.80
C TRP A 34 -8.07 5.87 -9.72
N ALA A 35 -7.12 5.71 -8.79
CA ALA A 35 -7.23 4.77 -7.67
C ALA A 35 -7.84 5.42 -6.42
N SER A 36 -7.80 6.75 -6.34
CA SER A 36 -8.23 7.55 -5.19
C SER A 36 -9.75 7.87 -5.23
N THR A 37 -10.31 8.20 -4.08
CA THR A 37 -11.74 8.53 -3.89
C THR A 37 -11.96 9.78 -3.03
N ASP A 38 -10.89 10.47 -2.63
CA ASP A 38 -10.93 11.69 -1.83
C ASP A 38 -11.25 12.96 -2.64
N SER A 39 -11.09 12.97 -3.97
CA SER A 39 -11.65 13.98 -4.92
C SER A 39 -11.75 15.43 -4.41
N GLY A 40 -10.66 15.96 -3.85
CA GLY A 40 -10.58 17.36 -3.37
C GLY A 40 -11.10 17.60 -1.95
N VAL A 41 -11.52 16.56 -1.23
CA VAL A 41 -11.69 16.57 0.23
C VAL A 41 -10.53 15.84 0.91
N GLU A 42 -10.42 16.02 2.22
CA GLU A 42 -9.41 15.31 3.00
C GLU A 42 -9.74 13.79 3.05
N PRO A 43 -8.75 12.90 2.88
CA PRO A 43 -8.99 11.45 2.93
C PRO A 43 -9.28 10.96 4.36
N ASP A 44 -10.05 9.87 4.47
CA ASP A 44 -10.14 9.08 5.70
C ASP A 44 -8.81 8.37 5.99
N VAL A 45 -8.09 7.99 4.93
CA VAL A 45 -6.83 7.22 4.99
C VAL A 45 -5.98 7.46 3.74
N VAL A 46 -4.66 7.47 3.90
CA VAL A 46 -3.70 7.45 2.79
C VAL A 46 -3.14 6.04 2.63
N MET A 47 -3.32 5.45 1.46
CA MET A 47 -2.78 4.15 1.06
C MET A 47 -1.52 4.38 0.23
N VAL A 48 -0.37 3.98 0.75
CA VAL A 48 0.94 4.23 0.11
C VAL A 48 1.58 2.92 -0.30
N CYS A 49 2.21 2.88 -1.47
CA CYS A 49 2.93 1.71 -1.94
C CYS A 49 4.28 2.07 -2.56
N ALA A 50 5.29 1.23 -2.31
CA ALA A 50 6.61 1.34 -2.92
C ALA A 50 7.20 -0.04 -3.24
N GLY A 51 7.15 -0.40 -4.52
CA GLY A 51 7.46 -1.73 -5.05
C GLY A 51 6.29 -2.30 -5.85
N ASP A 52 6.59 -3.20 -6.78
CA ASP A 52 5.62 -3.82 -7.68
C ASP A 52 4.56 -4.68 -6.96
N VAL A 53 4.98 -5.63 -6.13
CA VAL A 53 4.07 -6.46 -5.32
C VAL A 53 3.32 -5.63 -4.26
N PRO A 54 3.97 -4.73 -3.48
CA PRO A 54 3.24 -3.81 -2.60
C PRO A 54 2.18 -2.97 -3.31
N THR A 55 2.45 -2.54 -4.56
CA THR A 55 1.49 -1.77 -5.36
C THR A 55 0.26 -2.61 -5.71
N LEU A 56 0.45 -3.85 -6.16
CA LEU A 56 -0.65 -4.77 -6.44
C LEU A 56 -1.55 -4.96 -5.22
N GLU A 57 -0.96 -5.30 -4.07
CA GLU A 57 -1.72 -5.59 -2.85
C GLU A 57 -2.39 -4.33 -2.27
N THR A 58 -1.76 -3.17 -2.40
CA THR A 58 -2.36 -1.88 -2.03
C THR A 58 -3.59 -1.58 -2.86
N LEU A 59 -3.51 -1.71 -4.19
CA LEU A 59 -4.66 -1.50 -5.07
C LEU A 59 -5.76 -2.52 -4.78
N ALA A 60 -5.41 -3.79 -4.58
CA ALA A 60 -6.40 -4.79 -4.25
C ALA A 60 -7.09 -4.51 -2.89
N ALA A 61 -6.36 -4.01 -1.89
CA ALA A 61 -6.93 -3.55 -0.62
C ALA A 61 -7.89 -2.36 -0.82
N VAL A 62 -7.48 -1.37 -1.63
CA VAL A 62 -8.32 -0.23 -2.00
C VAL A 62 -9.61 -0.70 -2.68
N ALA A 63 -9.53 -1.67 -3.59
CA ALA A 63 -10.70 -2.21 -4.25
C ALA A 63 -11.66 -2.91 -3.27
N LEU A 64 -11.13 -3.72 -2.35
CA LEU A 64 -11.93 -4.35 -1.29
C LEU A 64 -12.63 -3.30 -0.42
N LEU A 65 -11.91 -2.25 0.00
CA LEU A 65 -12.46 -1.17 0.82
C LEU A 65 -13.57 -0.41 0.07
N ARG A 66 -13.35 -0.04 -1.19
CA ARG A 66 -14.35 0.65 -2.03
C ARG A 66 -15.62 -0.16 -2.24
N GLN A 67 -15.50 -1.48 -2.36
CA GLN A 67 -16.65 -2.37 -2.51
C GLN A 67 -17.50 -2.48 -1.24
N HIS A 68 -16.87 -2.47 -0.06
CA HIS A 68 -17.55 -2.64 1.23
C HIS A 68 -17.99 -1.31 1.87
N PHE A 69 -17.21 -0.25 1.71
CA PHE A 69 -17.45 1.08 2.27
C PHE A 69 -17.47 2.11 1.15
N ARG A 70 -18.59 2.20 0.43
CA ARG A 70 -18.68 3.02 -0.80
C ARG A 70 -18.38 4.52 -0.62
N ASP A 71 -18.54 5.03 0.60
CA ASP A 71 -18.31 6.43 0.93
C ASP A 71 -16.89 6.72 1.43
N ILE A 72 -16.01 5.70 1.52
CA ILE A 72 -14.63 5.85 1.97
C ILE A 72 -13.81 6.78 1.07
N LYS A 73 -13.12 7.73 1.70
CA LYS A 73 -12.22 8.68 1.05
C LYS A 73 -10.80 8.15 1.21
N ILE A 74 -10.26 7.59 0.13
CA ILE A 74 -8.94 7.01 0.09
C ILE A 74 -8.08 7.85 -0.85
N ARG A 75 -6.90 8.24 -0.38
CA ARG A 75 -5.85 8.76 -1.25
C ARG A 75 -4.83 7.66 -1.52
N VAL A 76 -4.57 7.35 -2.78
CA VAL A 76 -3.55 6.37 -3.16
C VAL A 76 -2.29 7.10 -3.61
N VAL A 77 -1.16 6.78 -2.98
CA VAL A 77 0.15 7.35 -3.29
C VAL A 77 1.10 6.24 -3.69
N ASN A 78 1.75 6.38 -4.84
CA ASN A 78 2.83 5.48 -5.25
C ASN A 78 4.18 6.20 -5.10
N VAL A 79 5.19 5.51 -4.58
CA VAL A 79 6.53 6.04 -4.35
C VAL A 79 7.54 5.19 -5.13
N VAL A 80 8.34 5.84 -5.96
CA VAL A 80 9.41 5.23 -6.78
C VAL A 80 10.80 5.66 -6.29
N ASP A 81 10.97 6.93 -5.91
CA ASP A 81 12.17 7.42 -5.23
C ASP A 81 11.90 7.57 -3.73
N LEU A 82 12.41 6.63 -2.93
CA LEU A 82 12.26 6.67 -1.47
C LEU A 82 12.88 7.90 -0.82
N MET A 83 13.85 8.55 -1.48
CA MET A 83 14.54 9.70 -0.90
C MET A 83 13.63 10.93 -0.82
N THR A 84 12.54 10.97 -1.62
CA THR A 84 11.49 12.00 -1.53
C THR A 84 10.80 12.04 -0.16
N LEU A 85 10.79 10.92 0.57
CA LEU A 85 10.19 10.83 1.91
C LEU A 85 10.97 11.60 2.98
N GLN A 86 12.28 11.80 2.78
CA GLN A 86 13.12 12.58 3.70
C GLN A 86 12.85 14.07 3.56
N THR A 87 13.07 14.85 4.61
CA THR A 87 13.01 16.32 4.54
C THR A 87 14.06 16.86 3.56
N SER A 88 13.75 17.96 2.86
CA SER A 88 14.68 18.59 1.91
C SER A 88 16.02 19.02 2.51
N THR A 89 16.09 19.22 3.84
CA THR A 89 17.34 19.50 4.57
C THR A 89 18.24 18.28 4.78
N GLU A 90 17.70 17.06 4.69
CA GLU A 90 18.43 15.81 4.89
C GLU A 90 18.87 15.17 3.57
N HIS A 91 18.11 15.39 2.49
CA HIS A 91 18.43 14.85 1.18
C HIS A 91 17.99 15.79 0.05
N PRO A 92 18.77 15.97 -1.03
CA PRO A 92 18.43 16.89 -2.13
C PRO A 92 17.15 16.52 -2.88
N HIS A 93 16.72 15.26 -2.83
CA HIS A 93 15.44 14.82 -3.42
C HIS A 93 14.27 14.93 -2.43
N GLY A 94 14.55 15.23 -1.17
CA GLY A 94 13.56 15.26 -0.12
C GLY A 94 12.52 16.35 -0.37
N LEU A 95 11.24 16.01 -0.23
CA LEU A 95 10.17 16.99 -0.42
C LEU A 95 10.22 18.07 0.67
N PRO A 96 9.89 19.33 0.35
CA PRO A 96 9.54 20.34 1.35
C PRO A 96 8.42 19.83 2.28
N ASP A 97 8.46 20.21 3.56
CA ASP A 97 7.49 19.69 4.55
C ASP A 97 6.03 19.97 4.17
N HIS A 98 5.75 21.16 3.65
CA HIS A 98 4.39 21.53 3.22
C HIS A 98 3.88 20.67 2.05
N GLU A 99 4.75 20.27 1.11
CA GLU A 99 4.38 19.37 0.02
C GLU A 99 4.14 17.96 0.56
N PHE A 100 5.01 17.47 1.44
CA PHE A 100 4.83 16.18 2.10
C PHE A 100 3.50 16.12 2.86
N ASP A 101 3.20 17.13 3.68
CA ASP A 101 1.97 17.21 4.46
C ASP A 101 0.73 17.33 3.55
N SER A 102 0.85 18.00 2.39
CA SER A 102 -0.25 18.06 1.42
C SER A 102 -0.60 16.69 0.83
N ILE A 103 0.38 15.79 0.70
CA ILE A 103 0.24 14.45 0.13
C ILE A 103 -0.19 13.43 1.19
N PHE A 104 0.53 13.39 2.31
CA PHE A 104 0.37 12.39 3.37
C PHE A 104 -0.53 12.83 4.52
N THR A 105 -1.11 14.04 4.43
CA THR A 105 -1.88 14.72 5.48
C THR A 105 -1.05 15.00 6.74
N THR A 106 -1.60 15.76 7.67
CA THR A 106 -0.94 16.07 8.96
C THR A 106 -1.38 15.16 10.09
N ASP A 107 -2.51 14.46 9.95
CA ASP A 107 -3.16 13.74 11.05
C ASP A 107 -3.88 12.44 10.66
N LYS A 108 -4.06 12.13 9.36
CA LYS A 108 -4.79 10.94 8.93
C LYS A 108 -3.89 9.70 8.94
N PRO A 109 -4.45 8.50 9.17
CA PRO A 109 -3.70 7.26 9.11
C PRO A 109 -3.08 7.05 7.71
N VAL A 110 -1.83 6.60 7.70
CA VAL A 110 -1.09 6.25 6.49
C VAL A 110 -0.73 4.78 6.54
N ILE A 111 -1.35 3.97 5.68
CA ILE A 111 -1.01 2.55 5.52
C ILE A 111 0.00 2.44 4.39
N PHE A 112 1.24 2.07 4.72
CA PHE A 112 2.35 2.06 3.78
C PHE A 112 2.78 0.62 3.49
N ALA A 113 2.57 0.13 2.27
CA ALA A 113 3.07 -1.16 1.80
C ALA A 113 4.45 -0.99 1.13
N PHE A 114 5.46 -1.66 1.66
CA PHE A 114 6.85 -1.51 1.24
C PHE A 114 7.50 -2.84 0.86
N HIS A 115 8.32 -2.85 -0.19
CA HIS A 115 9.00 -4.08 -0.64
C HIS A 115 10.09 -4.56 0.34
N GLY A 116 10.66 -3.65 1.14
CA GLY A 116 11.76 -3.93 2.06
C GLY A 116 11.33 -3.90 3.52
N TYR A 117 12.29 -3.68 4.41
CA TYR A 117 12.05 -3.62 5.86
C TYR A 117 11.29 -2.34 6.26
N PRO A 118 10.18 -2.45 7.02
CA PRO A 118 9.41 -1.30 7.51
C PRO A 118 10.23 -0.24 8.26
N THR A 119 11.28 -0.67 8.96
CA THR A 119 12.17 0.21 9.74
C THR A 119 12.81 1.31 8.91
N LEU A 120 13.07 1.07 7.62
CA LEU A 120 13.61 2.09 6.72
C LEU A 120 12.63 3.24 6.54
N ILE A 121 11.35 2.96 6.27
CA ILE A 121 10.34 4.00 6.05
C ILE A 121 10.17 4.86 7.30
N HIS A 122 10.12 4.25 8.49
CA HIS A 122 10.09 4.98 9.74
C HIS A 122 11.33 5.86 9.93
N ARG A 123 12.53 5.37 9.58
CA ARG A 123 13.76 6.17 9.61
C ARG A 123 13.73 7.33 8.62
N LEU A 124 13.17 7.16 7.42
CA LEU A 124 13.10 8.22 6.41
C LEU A 124 12.07 9.30 6.77
N THR A 125 11.03 8.94 7.50
CA THR A 125 9.90 9.81 7.81
C THR A 125 9.90 10.38 9.23
N TYR A 126 10.85 10.01 10.11
CA TYR A 126 10.85 10.37 11.54
C TYR A 126 10.71 11.87 11.89
N LYS A 127 11.09 12.77 10.96
CA LYS A 127 11.00 14.23 11.12
C LYS A 127 9.70 14.84 10.55
N ARG A 128 8.89 14.07 9.84
CA ARG A 128 7.67 14.54 9.16
C ARG A 128 6.53 14.71 10.15
N THR A 129 5.65 15.69 9.93
CA THR A 129 4.55 16.03 10.86
C THR A 129 3.70 14.81 11.25
N ASN A 130 3.26 14.03 10.25
CA ASN A 130 2.33 12.92 10.44
C ASN A 130 3.01 11.56 10.69
N HIS A 131 4.32 11.53 10.99
CA HIS A 131 5.11 10.29 11.04
C HIS A 131 4.57 9.24 12.04
N ALA A 132 3.90 9.69 13.11
CA ALA A 132 3.30 8.81 14.12
C ALA A 132 2.13 7.97 13.57
N ASN A 133 1.48 8.43 12.49
CA ASN A 133 0.37 7.74 11.82
C ASN A 133 0.83 6.89 10.62
N PHE A 134 2.14 6.75 10.39
CA PHE A 134 2.67 5.82 9.39
C PHE A 134 2.65 4.39 9.96
N HIS A 135 1.86 3.53 9.34
CA HIS A 135 1.77 2.11 9.64
C HIS A 135 2.31 1.32 8.47
N VAL A 136 3.56 0.88 8.61
CA VAL A 136 4.33 0.33 7.51
C VAL A 136 4.28 -1.19 7.55
N HIS A 137 3.75 -1.78 6.48
CA HIS A 137 3.86 -3.20 6.15
C HIS A 137 5.00 -3.40 5.17
N GLY A 138 5.73 -4.49 5.35
CA GLY A 138 6.85 -4.84 4.48
C GLY A 138 7.43 -6.18 4.88
N TYR A 139 8.66 -6.45 4.46
CA TYR A 139 9.31 -7.71 4.77
C TYR A 139 9.61 -7.82 6.29
N ARG A 140 9.24 -8.96 6.88
CA ARG A 140 9.28 -9.27 8.32
C ARG A 140 10.11 -10.51 8.65
N GLU A 141 10.99 -10.94 7.75
CA GLU A 141 11.75 -12.19 7.88
C GLU A 141 10.90 -13.46 7.87
N GLU A 142 9.69 -13.38 7.31
CA GLU A 142 8.82 -14.53 7.15
C GLU A 142 8.81 -14.97 5.69
N GLY A 143 9.07 -16.24 5.45
CA GLY A 143 9.15 -16.78 4.10
C GLY A 143 9.55 -18.24 4.06
N THR A 144 9.05 -18.95 3.05
CA THR A 144 9.40 -20.34 2.76
C THR A 144 9.09 -20.62 1.29
N THR A 145 9.35 -21.84 0.82
CA THR A 145 8.83 -22.28 -0.48
C THR A 145 7.30 -22.38 -0.40
N THR A 146 6.61 -21.38 -0.94
CA THR A 146 5.15 -21.28 -0.95
C THR A 146 4.67 -20.51 -2.19
N THR A 147 3.37 -20.25 -2.30
CA THR A 147 2.76 -19.53 -3.43
C THR A 147 3.04 -18.02 -3.36
N PRO A 148 2.98 -17.29 -4.48
CA PRO A 148 3.27 -15.86 -4.53
C PRO A 148 2.47 -15.01 -3.53
N PHE A 149 1.16 -15.22 -3.41
CA PHE A 149 0.36 -14.47 -2.45
C PHE A 149 0.62 -14.89 -1.00
N ASP A 150 0.85 -16.17 -0.72
CA ASP A 150 1.16 -16.63 0.63
C ASP A 150 2.45 -15.98 1.16
N MET A 151 3.45 -15.73 0.30
CA MET A 151 4.63 -14.94 0.68
C MET A 151 4.26 -13.53 1.19
N THR A 152 3.25 -12.88 0.62
CA THR A 152 2.76 -11.57 1.11
C THR A 152 1.96 -11.73 2.40
N ALA A 153 1.17 -12.81 2.52
CA ALA A 153 0.35 -13.09 3.71
C ALA A 153 1.18 -13.42 4.95
N LEU A 154 2.28 -14.17 4.78
CA LEU A 154 3.25 -14.45 5.85
C LEU A 154 3.86 -13.16 6.41
N ASN A 155 4.05 -12.14 5.57
CA ASN A 155 4.58 -10.84 5.96
C ASN A 155 3.50 -9.82 6.35
N GLN A 156 2.21 -10.20 6.33
CA GLN A 156 1.06 -9.32 6.54
C GLN A 156 0.99 -8.15 5.55
N LEU A 157 1.64 -8.29 4.40
CA LEU A 157 1.68 -7.29 3.32
C LEU A 157 0.52 -7.46 2.31
N ASP A 158 -0.23 -8.56 2.42
CA ASP A 158 -1.33 -8.84 1.50
C ASP A 158 -2.52 -7.89 1.69
N ARG A 159 -3.34 -7.80 0.64
CA ARG A 159 -4.54 -6.95 0.57
C ARG A 159 -5.50 -7.09 1.76
N PHE A 160 -5.60 -8.26 2.39
CA PHE A 160 -6.53 -8.46 3.49
C PHE A 160 -5.99 -7.85 4.79
N HIS A 161 -4.71 -8.02 5.08
CA HIS A 161 -4.09 -7.34 6.23
C HIS A 161 -4.07 -5.81 6.03
N LEU A 162 -3.72 -5.34 4.84
CA LEU A 162 -3.74 -3.90 4.51
C LEU A 162 -5.14 -3.29 4.71
N ALA A 163 -6.19 -3.90 4.13
CA ALA A 163 -7.57 -3.44 4.31
C ALA A 163 -8.04 -3.56 5.77
N GLY A 164 -7.61 -4.61 6.47
CA GLY A 164 -7.88 -4.81 7.88
C GLY A 164 -7.29 -3.72 8.78
N ASP A 165 -6.13 -3.19 8.41
CA ASP A 165 -5.44 -2.13 9.14
C ASP A 165 -6.11 -0.76 8.94
N VAL A 166 -6.63 -0.50 7.74
CA VAL A 166 -7.45 0.70 7.45
C VAL A 166 -8.64 0.77 8.39
N VAL A 167 -9.46 -0.28 8.45
CA VAL A 167 -10.71 -0.24 9.24
C VAL A 167 -10.47 -0.21 10.74
N ASP A 168 -9.29 -0.62 11.20
CA ASP A 168 -8.90 -0.52 12.61
C ASP A 168 -8.48 0.91 12.98
N ARG A 169 -8.12 1.77 12.01
CA ARG A 169 -7.55 3.10 12.26
C ARG A 169 -8.43 4.25 11.81
N VAL A 170 -9.28 4.04 10.80
CA VAL A 170 -10.28 5.02 10.40
C VAL A 170 -11.38 5.05 11.47
N ALA A 171 -11.41 6.13 12.27
CA ALA A 171 -12.25 6.26 13.45
C ALA A 171 -13.73 5.97 13.19
N ARG A 172 -14.28 6.43 12.06
CA ARG A 172 -15.70 6.20 11.71
C ARG A 172 -16.02 4.75 11.34
N LEU A 173 -15.00 3.94 10.98
CA LEU A 173 -15.19 2.53 10.61
C LEU A 173 -15.04 1.59 11.80
N GLN A 174 -14.29 1.97 12.85
CA GLN A 174 -14.06 1.13 14.04
C GLN A 174 -15.35 0.54 14.64
N PRO A 175 -16.47 1.29 14.79
CA PRO A 175 -17.70 0.73 15.38
C PRO A 175 -18.43 -0.28 14.48
N VAL A 176 -18.15 -0.29 13.17
CA VAL A 176 -18.90 -1.06 12.16
C VAL A 176 -18.04 -2.08 11.41
N ASN A 177 -16.76 -2.19 11.74
CA ASN A 177 -15.81 -3.02 11.00
C ASN A 177 -15.88 -4.53 11.31
N ALA A 178 -16.64 -4.95 12.34
CA ALA A 178 -16.57 -6.32 12.88
C ALA A 178 -16.86 -7.40 11.83
N HIS A 179 -17.92 -7.22 11.03
CA HIS A 179 -18.27 -8.16 9.96
C HIS A 179 -17.22 -8.17 8.84
N PHE A 180 -16.70 -6.99 8.49
CA PHE A 180 -15.64 -6.89 7.48
C PHE A 180 -14.36 -7.58 7.96
N LYS A 181 -13.93 -7.36 9.20
CA LYS A 181 -12.78 -8.06 9.80
C LYS A 181 -12.99 -9.57 9.84
N GLN A 182 -14.21 -10.03 10.12
CA GLN A 182 -14.51 -11.47 10.05
C GLN A 182 -14.38 -12.01 8.62
N LEU A 183 -14.85 -11.27 7.62
CA LEU A 183 -14.69 -11.63 6.21
C LEU A 183 -13.21 -11.75 5.83
N LEU A 184 -12.37 -10.79 6.21
CA LEU A 184 -10.93 -10.81 5.94
C LEU A 184 -10.24 -12.03 6.59
N ARG A 185 -10.58 -12.33 7.85
CA ARG A 185 -10.06 -13.53 8.54
C ARG A 185 -10.48 -14.82 7.84
N ASN A 186 -11.75 -14.90 7.41
CA ASN A 186 -12.26 -16.06 6.69
C ASN A 186 -11.50 -16.25 5.37
N LYS A 187 -11.21 -15.17 4.64
CA LYS A 187 -10.40 -15.21 3.40
C LYS A 187 -8.98 -15.71 3.62
N LEU A 188 -8.32 -15.29 4.70
CA LEU A 188 -6.99 -15.80 5.05
C LEU A 188 -7.00 -17.29 5.43
N VAL A 189 -8.05 -17.74 6.11
CA VAL A 189 -8.23 -19.17 6.44
C VAL A 189 -8.48 -19.99 5.17
N GLU A 190 -9.38 -19.53 4.31
CA GLU A 190 -9.69 -20.14 3.01
C GLU A 190 -8.41 -20.25 2.16
N HIS A 191 -7.65 -19.17 2.04
CA HIS A 191 -6.38 -19.16 1.32
C HIS A 191 -5.40 -20.22 1.85
N ARG A 192 -5.20 -20.27 3.17
CA ARG A 192 -4.29 -21.24 3.81
C ARG A 192 -4.70 -22.70 3.57
N GLN A 193 -6.00 -22.98 3.51
CA GLN A 193 -6.51 -24.31 3.18
C GLN A 193 -6.24 -24.61 1.70
N TYR A 194 -6.60 -23.67 0.82
CA TYR A 194 -6.49 -23.83 -0.63
C TYR A 194 -5.07 -24.09 -1.10
N ILE A 195 -4.06 -23.33 -0.63
CA ILE A 195 -2.67 -23.53 -1.06
C ILE A 195 -2.11 -24.90 -0.66
N ARG A 196 -2.59 -25.48 0.45
CA ARG A 196 -2.15 -26.81 0.92
C ARG A 196 -2.78 -27.94 0.14
N GLU A 197 -4.02 -27.74 -0.30
CA GLU A 197 -4.77 -28.74 -1.05
C GLU A 197 -4.44 -28.69 -2.55
N GLN A 198 -4.26 -27.49 -3.11
CA GLN A 198 -4.15 -27.26 -4.56
C GLN A 198 -2.73 -26.87 -5.01
N GLY A 199 -1.89 -26.39 -4.10
CA GLY A 199 -0.52 -25.96 -4.44
C GLY A 199 -0.43 -24.68 -5.27
N ASP A 200 -1.50 -23.89 -5.36
CA ASP A 200 -1.57 -22.63 -6.10
C ASP A 200 -2.40 -21.60 -5.31
N ASP A 201 -2.30 -20.32 -5.68
CA ASP A 201 -3.09 -19.26 -5.08
C ASP A 201 -4.58 -19.37 -5.45
N LEU A 202 -5.44 -18.81 -4.60
CA LEU A 202 -6.88 -18.73 -4.86
C LEU A 202 -7.12 -18.06 -6.24
N PRO A 203 -8.06 -18.56 -7.06
CA PRO A 203 -8.34 -17.98 -8.38
C PRO A 203 -8.67 -16.49 -8.31
N GLU A 204 -9.42 -16.06 -7.30
CA GLU A 204 -9.76 -14.64 -7.08
C GLU A 204 -8.55 -13.75 -6.77
N ILE A 205 -7.42 -14.32 -6.34
CA ILE A 205 -6.17 -13.62 -6.10
C ILE A 205 -5.32 -13.62 -7.37
N ARG A 206 -5.12 -14.80 -7.96
CA ARG A 206 -4.28 -15.00 -9.16
C ARG A 206 -4.84 -14.27 -10.37
N ASP A 207 -6.15 -14.36 -10.56
CA ASP A 207 -6.85 -13.83 -11.73
C ASP A 207 -7.42 -12.43 -11.46
N TRP A 208 -7.03 -11.82 -10.33
CA TRP A 208 -7.49 -10.49 -9.93
C TRP A 208 -7.08 -9.43 -10.95
N LYS A 209 -8.02 -8.53 -11.23
CA LYS A 209 -7.80 -7.33 -12.04
C LYS A 209 -8.40 -6.14 -11.32
N TRP A 210 -7.85 -4.96 -11.58
CA TRP A 210 -8.43 -3.72 -11.10
C TRP A 210 -9.88 -3.59 -11.61
N PRO A 211 -10.89 -3.45 -10.72
CA PRO A 211 -12.30 -3.57 -11.11
C PRO A 211 -12.99 -2.24 -11.44
N PHE A 212 -12.25 -1.12 -11.53
CA PHE A 212 -12.80 0.22 -11.77
C PHE A 212 -12.25 0.87 -13.03
#